data_AF-A0A4Y8LPS0-F1
#
_entry.id   AF-A0A4Y8LPS0-F1
#
_cell.length_a   1.000
_cell.length_b   1.000
_cell.length_c   1.000
_cell.angle_alpha   90.00
_cell.angle_beta   90.00
_cell.angle_gamma   90.00
#
_symmetry.space_group_name_H-M   'P 1'
#
loop_
_entity.id
_entity.type
_entity.pdbx_description
1 polymer ?
#
loop_
_entity_poly.entity_id
_entity_poly.type
_entity_poly.pdbx_seq_one_letter_code
_entity_poly.pdbx_strand_id
1 'polypeptide(L)'
;MDKDKFELKVAYDNYQYEITGDFKKIEQHLSLAINHLKESSTKQFADKMKLELIVRENAPSYIEKLLETGQPAIEINSELNQFIKMLGTRIEWIYCLGLGYYAETVNHNTIITAKTLKDLYISADIRAPQNIHLCISQCVKKKYFERIGKSLGQKAYYITPEGKKFIEQQVRSHGEQDKGFTYESDEQKRDIESFMRKMTTREKEMLNEIEVMEEKILLAMALLKNKGITCPVRPHFIYMLMVHVFNYDGLPRSVHLGLSRTRPLTKKIKRFNKVHYMLTDEGVQWANDYFQKNN
;
A
#
# COMPACT_ATOMS: atom_id res chain seq x y z
N MET A 1 -17.70 38.11 1.79
CA MET A 1 -18.52 37.11 2.50
C MET A 1 -17.57 36.02 2.94
N ASP A 2 -17.21 36.06 4.23
CA ASP A 2 -16.26 35.13 4.83
C ASP A 2 -16.85 33.71 4.76
N LYS A 3 -16.10 32.80 4.12
CA LYS A 3 -16.47 31.41 3.94
C LYS A 3 -16.50 30.70 5.29
N ASP A 4 -17.61 30.03 5.56
CA ASP A 4 -17.84 28.94 6.52
C ASP A 4 -16.75 28.79 7.60
N LYS A 5 -16.91 29.50 8.72
CA LYS A 5 -16.03 29.39 9.88
C LYS A 5 -16.57 28.32 10.83
N PHE A 6 -16.02 27.12 10.72
CA PHE A 6 -16.28 26.02 11.66
C PHE A 6 -15.39 26.17 12.90
N GLU A 7 -15.89 25.78 14.08
CA GLU A 7 -15.17 25.83 15.35
C GLU A 7 -15.14 24.43 16.00
N LEU A 8 -13.94 23.87 16.18
CA LEU A 8 -13.72 22.62 16.89
C LEU A 8 -13.12 22.92 18.26
N LYS A 9 -13.78 22.46 19.34
CA LYS A 9 -13.25 22.49 20.69
C LYS A 9 -12.86 21.09 21.14
N VAL A 10 -11.59 20.95 21.50
CA VAL A 10 -11.05 19.70 22.04
C VAL A 10 -10.62 19.96 23.48
N ALA A 11 -11.18 19.20 24.43
CA ALA A 11 -10.82 19.29 25.83
C ALA A 11 -10.30 17.93 26.36
N TYR A 12 -9.12 17.95 26.96
CA TYR A 12 -8.46 16.81 27.56
C TYR A 12 -7.75 17.20 28.86
N ASP A 13 -8.22 16.69 30.00
CA ASP A 13 -7.69 16.99 31.34
C ASP A 13 -7.54 18.51 31.60
N ASN A 14 -6.32 19.04 31.70
CA ASN A 14 -6.03 20.48 31.85
C ASN A 14 -5.73 21.21 30.52
N TYR A 15 -5.80 20.51 29.39
CA TYR A 15 -5.48 21.05 28.08
C TYR A 15 -6.76 21.23 27.24
N GLN A 16 -7.00 22.45 26.81
CA GLN A 16 -8.09 22.78 25.90
C GLN A 16 -7.51 23.55 24.72
N TYR A 17 -7.91 23.17 23.52
CA TYR A 17 -7.60 23.97 22.33
C TYR A 17 -8.81 24.09 21.41
N GLU A 18 -8.88 25.24 20.77
CA GLU A 18 -9.96 25.62 19.88
C GLU A 18 -9.38 25.93 18.50
N ILE A 19 -10.04 25.40 17.47
CA ILE A 19 -9.61 25.60 16.09
C ILE A 19 -10.78 26.13 15.29
N THR A 20 -10.57 27.30 14.70
CA THR A 20 -11.46 27.86 13.71
C THR A 20 -10.89 27.68 12.30
N GLY A 21 -11.72 27.27 11.35
CA GLY A 21 -11.25 27.07 9.97
C GLY A 21 -12.33 26.61 9.01
N ASP A 22 -11.90 26.36 7.77
CA ASP A 22 -12.71 25.68 6.78
C ASP A 22 -12.84 24.19 7.12
N PHE A 23 -13.76 23.50 6.45
CA PHE A 23 -14.07 22.09 6.68
C PHE A 23 -12.83 21.19 6.67
N LYS A 24 -11.93 21.39 5.71
CA LYS A 24 -10.73 20.56 5.53
C LYS A 24 -9.79 20.68 6.73
N LYS A 25 -9.64 21.88 7.28
CA LYS A 25 -8.83 22.12 8.48
C LYS A 25 -9.47 21.46 9.71
N ILE A 26 -10.79 21.55 9.87
CA ILE A 26 -11.50 20.88 10.97
C ILE A 26 -11.40 19.36 10.88
N GLU A 27 -11.59 18.78 9.70
CA GLU A 27 -11.49 17.32 9.46
C GLU A 27 -10.09 16.78 9.80
N GLN A 28 -9.04 17.51 9.43
CA GLN A 28 -7.66 17.15 9.76
C GLN A 28 -7.42 17.14 11.27
N HIS A 29 -7.88 18.17 11.98
CA HIS A 29 -7.69 18.27 13.43
C HIS A 29 -8.55 17.28 14.22
N LEU A 30 -9.76 16.98 13.74
CA LEU A 30 -10.59 15.92 14.30
C LEU A 30 -9.90 14.55 14.16
N SER A 31 -9.32 14.26 12.98
CA SER A 31 -8.59 13.02 12.72
C SER A 31 -7.37 12.87 13.63
N LEU A 32 -6.62 13.97 13.85
CA LEU A 32 -5.47 13.99 14.76
C LEU A 32 -5.88 13.74 16.22
N ALA A 33 -6.96 14.37 16.68
CA ALA A 33 -7.48 14.16 18.04
C ALA A 33 -7.91 12.71 18.26
N ILE A 34 -8.55 12.09 17.27
CA ILE A 34 -8.96 10.68 17.30
C ILE A 34 -7.75 9.73 17.25
N ASN A 35 -6.71 10.05 16.49
CA ASN A 35 -5.51 9.23 16.45
C ASN A 35 -4.74 9.25 17.78
N HIS A 36 -4.63 10.42 18.42
CA HIS A 36 -4.08 10.53 19.77
C HIS A 36 -4.85 9.70 20.80
N LEU A 37 -6.19 9.62 20.67
CA LEU A 37 -7.04 8.76 21.50
C LEU A 37 -6.78 7.26 21.30
N LYS A 38 -6.40 6.84 20.09
CA LYS A 38 -6.11 5.43 19.75
C LYS A 38 -4.73 4.98 20.25
N GLU A 39 -3.72 5.85 20.13
CA GLU A 39 -2.35 5.57 20.58
C GLU A 39 -2.24 5.52 22.10
N SER A 40 -3.11 6.24 22.82
CA SER A 40 -3.18 6.24 24.28
C SER A 40 -3.99 5.07 24.86
N SER A 41 -3.90 3.88 24.25
CA SER A 41 -4.61 2.61 24.56
C SER A 41 -4.31 2.01 25.94
N THR A 42 -3.90 2.82 26.91
CA THR A 42 -4.05 2.54 28.34
C THR A 42 -5.48 2.93 28.71
N LYS A 43 -6.32 1.95 29.08
CA LYS A 43 -7.77 2.10 29.36
C LYS A 43 -8.18 3.27 30.29
N GLN A 44 -7.25 3.90 31.01
CA GLN A 44 -7.50 5.07 31.86
C GLN A 44 -7.67 6.39 31.10
N PHE A 45 -7.25 6.49 29.83
CA PHE A 45 -7.28 7.75 29.07
C PHE A 45 -8.57 7.97 28.29
N ALA A 46 -9.21 6.89 27.81
CA ALA A 46 -10.39 6.97 26.95
C ALA A 46 -11.62 7.58 27.66
N ASP A 47 -11.78 7.37 28.98
CA ASP A 47 -12.94 7.85 29.74
C ASP A 47 -12.90 9.36 30.08
N LYS A 48 -11.78 10.06 29.80
CA LYS A 48 -11.55 11.44 30.29
C LYS A 48 -11.56 12.53 29.21
N MET A 49 -11.75 12.18 27.94
CA MET A 49 -11.71 13.15 26.83
C MET A 49 -13.11 13.55 26.40
N LYS A 50 -13.37 14.85 26.29
CA LYS A 50 -14.63 15.40 25.76
C LYS A 50 -14.33 16.14 24.45
N LEU A 51 -14.97 15.68 23.37
CA LEU A 51 -14.94 16.33 22.07
C LEU A 51 -16.27 17.05 21.87
N GLU A 52 -16.22 18.35 21.64
CA GLU A 52 -17.40 19.16 21.35
C GLU A 52 -17.17 19.91 20.04
N LEU A 53 -17.99 19.58 19.03
CA LEU A 53 -17.99 20.29 17.75
C LEU A 53 -19.14 21.29 17.75
N ILE A 54 -18.82 22.58 17.74
CA ILE A 54 -19.81 23.65 17.71
C ILE A 54 -19.83 24.23 16.30
N VAL A 55 -20.92 24.01 15.58
CA VAL A 55 -21.11 24.60 14.26
C VAL A 55 -21.84 25.93 14.42
N ARG A 56 -21.16 27.03 14.10
CA ARG A 56 -21.79 28.36 14.06
C ARG A 56 -22.20 28.65 12.62
N GLU A 57 -23.51 28.78 12.41
CA GLU A 57 -24.23 29.04 11.15
C GLU A 57 -24.63 27.80 10.34
N ASN A 58 -25.67 27.99 9.49
CA ASN A 58 -26.45 26.99 8.75
C ASN A 58 -25.57 25.89 8.15
N ALA A 59 -25.36 24.84 8.92
CA ALA A 59 -24.66 23.66 8.49
C ALA A 59 -25.46 23.06 7.33
N PRO A 60 -24.82 22.68 6.21
CA PRO A 60 -25.50 21.90 5.19
C PRO A 60 -26.19 20.69 5.85
N SER A 61 -27.42 20.37 5.47
CA SER A 61 -28.27 19.35 6.13
C SER A 61 -27.65 17.93 6.21
N TYR A 62 -26.53 17.68 5.54
CA TYR A 62 -25.75 16.45 5.71
C TYR A 62 -24.88 16.44 6.99
N ILE A 63 -24.54 17.61 7.54
CA ILE A 63 -23.78 17.76 8.79
C ILE A 63 -24.68 17.53 10.02
N GLU A 64 -25.93 18.01 9.98
CA GLU A 64 -26.93 17.67 11.00
C GLU A 64 -27.15 16.14 11.03
N LYS A 65 -27.18 15.49 9.86
CA LYS A 65 -27.22 14.02 9.77
C LYS A 65 -25.97 13.34 10.35
N LEU A 66 -24.78 13.93 10.21
CA LEU A 66 -23.54 13.41 10.83
C LEU A 66 -23.54 13.52 12.36
N LEU A 67 -24.32 14.44 12.93
CA LEU A 67 -24.51 14.61 14.37
C LEU A 67 -25.68 13.75 14.91
N GLU A 68 -26.75 13.57 14.13
CA GLU A 68 -27.92 12.77 14.50
C GLU A 68 -27.69 11.26 14.36
N THR A 69 -26.90 10.82 13.38
CA THR A 69 -26.37 9.47 13.39
C THR A 69 -25.09 9.48 14.20
N GLY A 70 -25.16 9.08 15.47
CA GLY A 70 -23.97 8.61 16.19
C GLY A 70 -23.16 7.75 15.23
N GLN A 71 -21.97 8.22 14.87
CA GLN A 71 -21.20 7.60 13.79
C GLN A 71 -21.12 6.10 14.06
N PRO A 72 -21.44 5.22 13.10
CA PRO A 72 -21.13 3.82 13.27
C PRO A 72 -19.64 3.80 13.53
N ALA A 73 -19.24 3.27 14.70
CA ALA A 73 -17.85 2.96 14.96
C ALA A 73 -17.33 2.28 13.69
N ILE A 74 -16.28 2.84 13.07
CA ILE A 74 -15.61 2.14 11.97
C ILE A 74 -14.96 0.94 12.64
N GLU A 75 -15.72 -0.14 12.77
CA GLU A 75 -15.25 -1.42 13.22
C GLU A 75 -14.30 -1.90 12.13
N ILE A 76 -13.00 -1.76 12.41
CA ILE A 76 -11.96 -2.39 11.60
C ILE A 76 -12.27 -3.88 11.65
N ASN A 77 -12.65 -4.44 10.51
CA ASN A 77 -12.91 -5.85 10.41
C ASN A 77 -11.54 -6.56 10.42
N SER A 78 -11.15 -7.03 11.61
CA SER A 78 -9.85 -7.67 11.83
C SER A 78 -9.66 -8.91 10.93
N GLU A 79 -10.73 -9.63 10.64
CA GLU A 79 -10.71 -10.79 9.74
C GLU A 79 -10.44 -10.37 8.30
N LEU A 80 -11.08 -9.30 7.83
CA LEU A 80 -10.84 -8.73 6.51
C LEU A 80 -9.41 -8.19 6.38
N ASN A 81 -8.90 -7.49 7.39
CA ASN A 81 -7.52 -7.01 7.40
C ASN A 81 -6.51 -8.17 7.35
N GLN A 82 -6.75 -9.23 8.11
CA GLN A 82 -5.92 -10.43 8.09
C GLN A 82 -5.97 -11.13 6.74
N PHE A 83 -7.16 -11.28 6.13
CA PHE A 83 -7.31 -11.84 4.80
C PHE A 83 -6.52 -11.04 3.74
N ILE A 84 -6.57 -9.71 3.81
CA ILE A 84 -5.83 -8.85 2.89
C ILE A 84 -4.32 -9.01 3.07
N LYS A 85 -3.84 -9.13 4.31
CA LYS A 85 -2.43 -9.46 4.58
C LYS A 85 -2.04 -10.82 4.01
N MET A 86 -2.92 -11.82 4.11
CA MET A 86 -2.69 -13.16 3.55
C MET A 86 -2.57 -13.19 2.02
N LEU A 87 -3.07 -12.18 1.30
CA LEU A 87 -2.84 -12.09 -0.15
C LEU A 87 -1.36 -11.86 -0.50
N GLY A 88 -0.55 -11.34 0.43
CA GLY A 88 0.92 -11.24 0.30
C GLY A 88 1.42 -10.40 -0.88
N THR A 89 0.58 -9.52 -1.42
CA THR A 89 0.84 -8.79 -2.66
C THR A 89 0.71 -7.29 -2.44
N ARG A 90 1.41 -6.48 -3.24
CA ARG A 90 1.24 -5.01 -3.28
C ARG A 90 0.55 -4.54 -4.56
N ILE A 91 0.00 -5.47 -5.33
CA ILE A 91 -0.61 -5.19 -6.63
C ILE A 91 -2.08 -4.80 -6.40
N GLU A 92 -2.40 -3.54 -6.66
CA GLU A 92 -3.72 -2.94 -6.36
C GLU A 92 -4.91 -3.70 -6.95
N TRP A 93 -4.81 -4.21 -8.18
CA TRP A 93 -5.91 -4.98 -8.78
C TRP A 93 -6.12 -6.35 -8.10
N ILE A 94 -5.07 -6.91 -7.47
CA ILE A 94 -5.23 -8.16 -6.70
C ILE A 94 -5.95 -7.86 -5.39
N TYR A 95 -5.67 -6.74 -4.71
CA TYR A 95 -6.49 -6.31 -3.58
C TYR A 95 -7.94 -6.07 -3.99
N CYS A 96 -8.17 -5.41 -5.13
CA CYS A 96 -9.51 -5.21 -5.66
C CYS A 96 -10.24 -6.54 -5.91
N LEU A 97 -9.55 -7.55 -6.46
CA LEU A 97 -10.11 -8.88 -6.67
C LEU A 97 -10.36 -9.61 -5.35
N GLY A 98 -9.42 -9.53 -4.41
CA GLY A 98 -9.53 -10.14 -3.08
C GLY A 98 -10.68 -9.58 -2.27
N LEU A 99 -10.88 -8.25 -2.26
CA LEU A 99 -12.04 -7.63 -1.62
C LEU A 99 -13.35 -8.06 -2.29
N GLY A 100 -13.36 -8.22 -3.62
CA GLY A 100 -14.51 -8.78 -4.34
C GLY A 100 -14.81 -10.22 -3.96
N TYR A 101 -13.76 -11.05 -3.81
CA TYR A 101 -13.88 -12.42 -3.30
C TYR A 101 -14.49 -12.42 -1.89
N TYR A 102 -13.92 -11.65 -0.97
CA TYR A 102 -14.39 -11.56 0.42
C TYR A 102 -15.85 -11.07 0.50
N ALA A 103 -16.22 -10.09 -0.32
CA ALA A 103 -17.59 -9.59 -0.41
C ALA A 103 -18.58 -10.72 -0.74
N GLU A 104 -18.23 -11.59 -1.69
CA GLU A 104 -19.12 -12.67 -2.11
C GLU A 104 -19.10 -13.86 -1.15
N THR A 105 -17.93 -14.26 -0.65
CA THR A 105 -17.78 -15.49 0.13
C THR A 105 -18.11 -15.32 1.60
N VAL A 106 -17.74 -14.19 2.21
CA VAL A 106 -17.91 -13.92 3.64
C VAL A 106 -19.14 -13.05 3.88
N ASN A 107 -19.30 -11.97 3.13
CA ASN A 107 -20.43 -11.05 3.32
C ASN A 107 -21.70 -11.48 2.53
N HIS A 108 -21.63 -12.59 1.80
CA HIS A 108 -22.70 -13.10 0.92
C HIS A 108 -23.24 -12.07 -0.08
N ASN A 109 -22.44 -11.07 -0.42
CA ASN A 109 -22.77 -10.05 -1.40
C ASN A 109 -22.20 -10.43 -2.78
N THR A 110 -23.06 -11.03 -3.60
CA THR A 110 -22.72 -11.48 -4.95
C THR A 110 -22.57 -10.32 -5.96
N ILE A 111 -23.01 -9.11 -5.61
CA ILE A 111 -22.97 -7.94 -6.48
C ILE A 111 -21.86 -6.99 -6.04
N ILE A 112 -20.79 -6.96 -6.83
CA ILE A 112 -19.63 -6.11 -6.62
C ILE A 112 -19.80 -4.80 -7.41
N THR A 113 -19.65 -3.67 -6.73
CA THR A 113 -19.63 -2.33 -7.34
C THR A 113 -18.39 -1.57 -6.89
N ALA A 114 -18.08 -0.45 -7.56
CA ALA A 114 -16.99 0.41 -7.10
C ALA A 114 -17.24 0.98 -5.70
N LYS A 115 -18.51 1.24 -5.33
CA LYS A 115 -18.86 1.69 -3.99
C LYS A 115 -18.58 0.60 -2.95
N THR A 116 -19.12 -0.61 -3.15
CA THR A 116 -18.93 -1.71 -2.19
C THR A 116 -17.46 -2.04 -1.98
N LEU A 117 -16.64 -1.99 -3.03
CA LEU A 117 -15.19 -2.19 -2.90
C LEU A 117 -14.52 -1.06 -2.11
N LYS A 118 -14.89 0.21 -2.32
CA LYS A 118 -14.36 1.33 -1.52
C LYS A 118 -14.68 1.18 -0.04
N ASP A 119 -15.91 0.80 0.26
CA ASP A 119 -16.35 0.57 1.64
C ASP A 119 -15.50 -0.55 2.27
N LEU A 120 -15.23 -1.62 1.53
CA LEU A 120 -14.35 -2.71 1.99
C LEU A 120 -12.87 -2.29 2.14
N TYR A 121 -12.34 -1.40 1.29
CA TYR A 121 -11.00 -0.82 1.50
C TYR A 121 -10.93 -0.08 2.84
N ILE A 122 -11.97 0.70 3.17
CA ILE A 122 -12.06 1.43 4.44
C ILE A 122 -12.17 0.44 5.62
N SER A 123 -13.07 -0.54 5.53
CA SER A 123 -13.24 -1.56 6.57
C SER A 123 -11.99 -2.42 6.80
N ALA A 124 -11.18 -2.60 5.77
CA ALA A 124 -9.93 -3.34 5.80
C ALA A 124 -8.73 -2.52 6.31
N ASP A 125 -8.91 -1.22 6.59
CA ASP A 125 -7.85 -0.27 6.93
C ASP A 125 -6.69 -0.26 5.91
N ILE A 126 -7.05 -0.28 4.62
CA ILE A 126 -6.09 -0.17 3.52
C ILE A 126 -6.44 0.97 2.58
N ARG A 127 -5.41 1.67 2.12
CA ARG A 127 -5.58 2.79 1.19
C ARG A 127 -6.18 2.29 -0.13
N ALA A 128 -7.35 2.84 -0.48
CA ALA A 128 -7.96 2.58 -1.78
C ALA A 128 -7.06 3.11 -2.93
N PRO A 129 -7.01 2.41 -4.08
CA PRO A 129 -6.26 2.88 -5.25
C PRO A 129 -6.83 4.19 -5.76
N GLN A 130 -5.97 5.05 -6.33
CA GLN A 130 -6.40 6.33 -6.92
C GLN A 130 -7.48 6.14 -7.99
N ASN A 131 -7.41 5.03 -8.74
CA ASN A 131 -8.37 4.68 -9.78
C ASN A 131 -8.89 3.25 -9.61
N ILE A 132 -9.89 3.09 -8.73
CA ILE A 132 -10.54 1.79 -8.51
C ILE A 132 -11.17 1.21 -9.77
N HIS A 133 -11.67 2.06 -10.69
CA HIS A 133 -12.27 1.60 -11.94
C HIS A 133 -11.23 0.96 -12.87
N LEU A 134 -9.98 1.42 -12.85
CA LEU A 134 -8.89 0.80 -13.57
C LEU A 134 -8.59 -0.60 -13.00
N CYS A 135 -8.54 -0.75 -11.67
CA CYS A 135 -8.36 -2.05 -11.02
C CYS A 135 -9.49 -3.02 -11.42
N ILE A 136 -10.75 -2.58 -11.33
CA ILE A 136 -11.91 -3.37 -11.78
C ILE A 136 -11.78 -3.76 -13.25
N SER A 137 -11.40 -2.82 -14.12
CA SER A 137 -11.22 -3.09 -15.55
C SER A 137 -10.10 -4.12 -15.80
N GLN A 138 -9.04 -4.12 -15.00
CA GLN A 138 -7.98 -5.13 -15.07
C GLN A 138 -8.50 -6.51 -14.66
N CYS A 139 -9.31 -6.60 -13.61
CA CYS A 139 -9.97 -7.85 -13.21
C CYS A 139 -10.90 -8.38 -14.31
N VAL A 140 -11.67 -7.49 -14.96
CA VAL A 140 -12.55 -7.86 -16.09
C VAL A 140 -11.74 -8.34 -17.29
N LYS A 141 -10.69 -7.62 -17.68
CA LYS A 141 -9.82 -8.02 -18.80
C LYS A 141 -9.15 -9.38 -18.58
N LYS A 142 -8.90 -9.73 -17.31
CA LYS A 142 -8.34 -11.02 -16.89
C LYS A 142 -9.38 -12.12 -16.72
N LYS A 143 -10.67 -11.83 -16.98
CA LYS A 143 -11.81 -12.74 -16.79
C LYS A 143 -12.02 -13.19 -15.34
N TYR A 144 -11.58 -12.38 -14.37
CA TYR A 144 -11.78 -12.64 -12.95
C TYR A 144 -13.04 -11.95 -12.41
N PHE A 145 -13.42 -10.84 -13.02
CA PHE A 145 -14.74 -10.24 -12.85
C PHE A 145 -15.50 -10.29 -14.16
N GLU A 146 -16.81 -10.44 -14.07
CA GLU A 146 -17.70 -10.31 -15.22
C GLU A 146 -18.77 -9.26 -14.93
N ARG A 147 -19.05 -8.43 -15.93
CA ARG A 147 -20.01 -7.34 -15.82
C ARG A 147 -21.41 -7.87 -16.07
N ILE A 148 -22.30 -7.69 -15.08
CA ILE A 148 -23.70 -8.15 -15.15
C ILE A 148 -24.69 -7.04 -15.47
N GLY A 149 -24.26 -5.77 -15.40
CA GLY A 149 -25.12 -4.64 -15.79
C GLY A 149 -24.88 -3.42 -14.92
N LYS A 150 -25.96 -2.89 -14.35
CA LYS A 150 -25.94 -1.80 -13.38
C LYS A 150 -26.75 -2.18 -12.14
N SER A 151 -26.27 -1.78 -10.97
CA SER A 151 -26.99 -1.84 -9.69
C SER A 151 -26.94 -0.44 -9.07
N LEU A 152 -28.09 0.10 -8.67
CA LEU A 152 -28.21 1.46 -8.10
C LEU A 152 -27.48 2.53 -8.94
N GLY A 153 -27.60 2.45 -10.27
CA GLY A 153 -26.93 3.38 -11.21
C GLY A 153 -25.44 3.14 -11.43
N GLN A 154 -24.79 2.26 -10.66
CA GLN A 154 -23.38 1.94 -10.78
C GLN A 154 -23.16 0.67 -11.60
N LYS A 155 -22.00 0.55 -12.29
CA LYS A 155 -21.65 -0.71 -12.97
C LYS A 155 -21.51 -1.82 -11.92
N ALA A 156 -22.16 -2.94 -12.18
CA ALA A 156 -22.21 -4.10 -11.32
C ALA A 156 -21.46 -5.28 -11.93
N TYR A 157 -20.80 -6.06 -11.08
CA TYR A 157 -19.92 -7.17 -11.43
C TYR A 157 -20.15 -8.34 -10.46
N TYR A 158 -19.77 -9.55 -10.87
CA TYR A 158 -19.61 -10.69 -9.96
C TYR A 158 -18.20 -11.30 -10.13
N ILE A 159 -17.73 -12.05 -9.14
CA ILE A 159 -16.45 -12.76 -9.25
C ILE A 159 -16.64 -14.10 -9.97
N THR A 160 -15.88 -14.32 -11.03
CA THR A 160 -15.96 -15.57 -11.81
C THR A 160 -15.35 -16.73 -11.03
N PRO A 161 -15.68 -18.00 -11.37
CA PRO A 161 -15.02 -19.17 -10.81
C PRO A 161 -13.49 -19.12 -10.94
N GLU A 162 -12.98 -18.60 -12.05
CA GLU A 162 -11.54 -18.39 -12.28
C GLU A 162 -10.96 -17.34 -11.33
N GLY A 163 -11.69 -16.25 -11.07
CA GLY A 163 -11.30 -15.23 -10.10
C GLY A 163 -11.20 -15.78 -8.68
N LYS A 164 -12.16 -16.63 -8.28
CA LYS A 164 -12.15 -17.30 -6.98
C LYS A 164 -10.96 -18.23 -6.83
N LYS A 165 -10.75 -19.13 -7.80
CA LYS A 165 -9.60 -20.04 -7.83
C LYS A 165 -8.27 -19.30 -7.75
N PHE A 166 -8.15 -18.17 -8.44
CA PHE A 166 -6.94 -17.34 -8.40
C PHE A 166 -6.66 -16.83 -6.97
N ILE A 167 -7.66 -16.28 -6.27
CA ILE A 167 -7.49 -15.78 -4.90
C ILE A 167 -7.21 -16.93 -3.91
N GLU A 168 -7.89 -18.05 -4.03
CA GLU A 168 -7.65 -19.23 -3.20
C GLU A 168 -6.22 -19.75 -3.35
N GLN A 169 -5.72 -19.83 -4.59
CA GLN A 169 -4.32 -20.19 -4.87
C GLN A 169 -3.36 -19.15 -4.30
N GLN A 170 -3.67 -17.86 -4.42
CA GLN A 170 -2.85 -16.78 -3.91
C GLN A 170 -2.69 -16.87 -2.38
N VAL A 171 -3.79 -17.10 -1.66
CA VAL A 171 -3.79 -17.26 -0.20
C VAL A 171 -3.04 -18.53 0.22
N ARG A 172 -3.28 -19.67 -0.44
CA ARG A 172 -2.55 -20.93 -0.17
C ARG A 172 -1.05 -20.81 -0.41
N SER A 173 -0.66 -20.18 -1.51
CA SER A 173 0.75 -19.98 -1.86
C SER A 173 1.48 -19.11 -0.84
N HIS A 174 0.78 -18.22 -0.12
CA HIS A 174 1.39 -17.43 0.93
C HIS A 174 1.54 -18.20 2.26
N GLY A 175 0.67 -19.19 2.51
CA GLY A 175 0.76 -20.10 3.65
C GLY A 175 1.79 -21.23 3.48
N GLU A 176 1.99 -21.70 2.25
CA GLU A 176 2.92 -22.80 1.90
C GLU A 176 4.29 -22.31 1.41
N GLN A 177 4.49 -21.02 1.18
CA GLN A 177 5.83 -20.45 1.01
C GLN A 177 6.52 -20.43 2.37
N ASP A 178 7.06 -21.58 2.73
CA ASP A 178 8.24 -21.67 3.59
C ASP A 178 9.18 -20.54 3.14
N LYS A 179 9.51 -19.61 4.04
CA LYS A 179 10.37 -18.45 3.77
C LYS A 179 11.82 -18.88 3.51
N GLY A 180 12.02 -20.06 2.91
CA GLY A 180 13.27 -20.55 2.39
C GLY A 180 13.70 -19.66 1.23
N PHE A 181 14.74 -18.88 1.49
CA PHE A 181 15.44 -18.10 0.48
C PHE A 181 15.87 -18.99 -0.69
N THR A 182 15.09 -18.99 -1.77
CA THR A 182 15.39 -19.81 -2.95
C THR A 182 16.29 -19.01 -3.88
N TYR A 183 17.58 -19.33 -3.89
CA TYR A 183 18.54 -18.74 -4.81
C TYR A 183 18.50 -19.45 -6.18
N GLU A 184 18.67 -18.70 -7.28
CA GLU A 184 18.77 -19.26 -8.64
C GLU A 184 20.04 -20.09 -8.84
N SER A 185 21.09 -19.82 -8.06
CA SER A 185 22.39 -20.52 -8.08
C SER A 185 23.21 -20.22 -6.82
N ASP A 186 24.21 -21.06 -6.54
CA ASP A 186 25.19 -20.79 -5.48
C ASP A 186 26.01 -19.52 -5.74
N GLU A 187 26.23 -19.18 -7.01
CA GLU A 187 26.86 -17.92 -7.41
C GLU A 187 26.00 -16.72 -6.96
N GLN A 188 24.70 -16.74 -7.23
CA GLN A 188 23.79 -15.68 -6.78
C GLN A 188 23.81 -15.55 -5.26
N LYS A 189 23.81 -16.67 -4.52
CA LYS A 189 23.90 -16.66 -3.07
C LYS A 189 25.19 -15.99 -2.59
N ARG A 190 26.34 -16.37 -3.15
CA ARG A 190 27.65 -15.78 -2.81
C ARG A 190 27.70 -14.28 -3.12
N ASP A 191 27.14 -13.85 -4.25
CA ASP A 191 27.09 -12.45 -4.63
C ASP A 191 26.23 -11.60 -3.68
N ILE A 192 25.08 -12.13 -3.25
CA ILE A 192 24.22 -11.48 -2.25
C ILE A 192 24.94 -11.38 -0.92
N GLU A 193 25.56 -12.46 -0.45
CA GLU A 193 26.35 -12.44 0.80
C GLU A 193 27.53 -11.46 0.71
N SER A 194 28.24 -11.42 -0.42
CA SER A 194 29.31 -10.47 -0.70
C SER A 194 28.81 -9.02 -0.67
N PHE A 195 27.63 -8.76 -1.25
CA PHE A 195 26.98 -7.46 -1.18
C PHE A 195 26.70 -7.04 0.25
N MET A 196 26.06 -7.92 1.03
CA MET A 196 25.73 -7.66 2.44
C MET A 196 26.97 -7.35 3.29
N ARG A 197 28.08 -8.06 3.04
CA ARG A 197 29.36 -7.83 3.74
C ARG A 197 30.03 -6.52 3.34
N LYS A 198 29.95 -6.14 2.05
CA LYS A 198 30.54 -4.91 1.53
C LYS A 198 29.70 -3.65 1.78
N MET A 199 28.47 -3.78 2.26
CA MET A 199 27.63 -2.64 2.63
C MET A 199 28.12 -2.00 3.93
N THR A 200 28.37 -0.70 3.87
CA THR A 200 28.65 0.15 5.04
C THR A 200 27.38 0.37 5.85
N THR A 201 27.53 0.74 7.12
CA THR A 201 26.39 1.09 7.98
C THR A 201 25.55 2.23 7.38
N ARG A 202 26.23 3.26 6.86
CA ARG A 202 25.59 4.40 6.18
C ARG A 202 24.72 3.97 5.00
N GLU A 203 25.25 3.11 4.13
CA GLU A 203 24.48 2.61 2.98
C GLU A 203 23.24 1.83 3.45
N LYS A 204 23.33 1.05 4.54
CA LYS A 204 22.18 0.34 5.10
C LYS A 204 21.11 1.29 5.64
N GLU A 205 21.52 2.32 6.37
CA GLU A 205 20.62 3.34 6.92
C GLU A 205 19.90 4.10 5.80
N MET A 206 20.66 4.65 4.85
CA MET A 206 20.12 5.34 3.68
C MET A 206 19.15 4.45 2.88
N LEU A 207 19.49 3.17 2.71
CA LEU A 207 18.59 2.24 2.00
C LEU A 207 17.28 1.96 2.74
N ASN A 208 17.29 1.99 4.07
CA ASN A 208 16.10 1.76 4.90
C ASN A 208 15.15 2.97 4.94
N GLU A 209 15.68 4.18 4.78
CA GLU A 209 14.88 5.43 4.78
C GLU A 209 14.05 5.63 3.50
N ILE A 210 14.44 4.99 2.40
CA ILE A 210 13.69 5.09 1.16
C ILE A 210 12.33 4.41 1.34
N GLU A 211 11.25 5.05 0.88
CA GLU A 211 9.92 4.43 0.86
C GLU A 211 9.57 3.87 -0.52
N VAL A 212 10.03 4.55 -1.57
CA VAL A 212 9.66 4.27 -2.96
C VAL A 212 10.41 3.04 -3.48
N MET A 213 9.67 2.03 -3.95
CA MET A 213 10.25 0.76 -4.43
C MET A 213 11.20 0.97 -5.62
N GLU A 214 10.81 1.83 -6.56
CA GLU A 214 11.59 2.13 -7.75
C GLU A 214 12.97 2.71 -7.39
N GLU A 215 13.03 3.59 -6.39
CA GLU A 215 14.28 4.17 -5.87
C GLU A 215 15.13 3.13 -5.15
N LYS A 216 14.53 2.28 -4.31
CA LYS A 216 15.23 1.14 -3.67
C LYS A 216 15.92 0.26 -4.69
N ILE A 217 15.20 -0.08 -5.76
CA ILE A 217 15.71 -0.92 -6.84
C ILE A 217 16.90 -0.22 -7.55
N LEU A 218 16.76 1.06 -7.89
CA LEU A 218 17.81 1.82 -8.58
C LEU A 218 19.08 1.93 -7.74
N LEU A 219 18.95 2.26 -6.45
CA LEU A 219 20.09 2.41 -5.54
C LEU A 219 20.76 1.08 -5.23
N ALA A 220 19.98 0.00 -5.05
CA ALA A 220 20.54 -1.34 -4.94
C ALA A 220 21.36 -1.73 -6.18
N MET A 221 20.84 -1.45 -7.39
CA MET A 221 21.57 -1.69 -8.65
C MET A 221 22.84 -0.85 -8.76
N ALA A 222 22.80 0.41 -8.32
CA ALA A 222 23.96 1.31 -8.33
C ALA A 222 25.05 0.81 -7.37
N LEU A 223 24.69 0.43 -6.16
CA LEU A 223 25.62 -0.10 -5.17
C LEU A 223 26.24 -1.43 -5.63
N LEU A 224 25.47 -2.33 -6.26
CA LEU A 224 26.01 -3.57 -6.84
C LEU A 224 27.07 -3.28 -7.91
N LYS A 225 26.81 -2.29 -8.78
CA LYS A 225 27.75 -1.85 -9.82
C LYS A 225 29.00 -1.23 -9.19
N ASN A 226 28.84 -0.30 -8.26
CA ASN A 226 29.95 0.42 -7.61
C ASN A 226 30.85 -0.52 -6.80
N LYS A 227 30.28 -1.56 -6.18
CA LYS A 227 31.02 -2.57 -5.40
C LYS A 227 31.60 -3.70 -6.27
N GLY A 228 31.43 -3.62 -7.58
CA GLY A 228 31.95 -4.58 -8.56
C GLY A 228 31.42 -5.99 -8.36
N ILE A 229 30.16 -6.15 -7.91
CA ILE A 229 29.59 -7.46 -7.60
C ILE A 229 28.99 -8.07 -8.85
N THR A 230 27.96 -7.44 -9.39
CA THR A 230 27.32 -7.94 -10.60
C THR A 230 26.60 -6.81 -11.35
N CYS A 231 26.75 -6.80 -12.67
CA CYS A 231 26.01 -5.96 -13.61
C CYS A 231 26.19 -6.59 -14.99
N PRO A 232 25.12 -7.00 -15.69
CA PRO A 232 23.70 -6.78 -15.44
C PRO A 232 23.08 -7.74 -14.40
N VAL A 233 21.93 -7.36 -13.82
CA VAL A 233 21.25 -8.11 -12.74
C VAL A 233 19.97 -8.80 -13.20
N ARG A 234 19.69 -9.97 -12.64
CA ARG A 234 18.41 -10.67 -12.79
C ARG A 234 17.34 -10.01 -11.89
N PRO A 235 16.06 -9.96 -12.30
CA PRO A 235 14.99 -9.50 -11.41
C PRO A 235 14.89 -10.29 -10.10
N HIS A 236 15.14 -11.60 -10.15
CA HIS A 236 15.14 -12.44 -8.95
C HIS A 236 16.27 -12.08 -8.00
N PHE A 237 17.45 -11.73 -8.52
CA PHE A 237 18.55 -11.21 -7.71
C PHE A 237 18.14 -9.96 -6.92
N ILE A 238 17.48 -9.00 -7.60
CA ILE A 238 16.96 -7.81 -6.96
C ILE A 238 15.88 -8.16 -5.94
N TYR A 239 14.99 -9.10 -6.23
CA TYR A 239 14.02 -9.58 -5.25
C TYR A 239 14.71 -10.12 -3.99
N MET A 240 15.73 -10.96 -4.13
CA MET A 240 16.47 -11.47 -2.98
C MET A 240 17.15 -10.35 -2.17
N LEU A 241 17.72 -9.34 -2.84
CA LEU A 241 18.23 -8.15 -2.14
C LEU A 241 17.12 -7.38 -1.42
N MET A 242 15.95 -7.20 -2.05
CA MET A 242 14.80 -6.56 -1.42
C MET A 242 14.41 -7.28 -0.13
N VAL A 243 14.37 -8.62 -0.14
CA VAL A 243 14.04 -9.39 1.06
C VAL A 243 15.15 -9.28 2.11
N HIS A 244 16.42 -9.47 1.75
CA HIS A 244 17.53 -9.53 2.71
C HIS A 244 17.98 -8.17 3.26
N VAL A 245 17.89 -7.11 2.46
CA VAL A 245 18.37 -5.77 2.83
C VAL A 245 17.24 -4.91 3.35
N PHE A 246 16.08 -4.96 2.70
CA PHE A 246 14.98 -4.02 2.93
C PHE A 246 13.78 -4.65 3.67
N ASN A 247 13.93 -5.87 4.18
CA ASN A 247 12.86 -6.64 4.83
C ASN A 247 11.57 -6.69 3.98
N TYR A 248 11.74 -6.78 2.66
CA TYR A 248 10.60 -6.78 1.74
C TYR A 248 9.80 -8.07 1.86
N ASP A 249 8.49 -7.92 2.03
CA ASP A 249 7.53 -9.00 2.30
C ASP A 249 6.60 -9.33 1.12
N GLY A 250 6.70 -8.57 0.02
CA GLY A 250 5.83 -8.74 -1.13
C GLY A 250 6.37 -9.75 -2.16
N LEU A 251 5.55 -10.04 -3.19
CA LEU A 251 5.90 -11.03 -4.21
C LEU A 251 7.09 -10.62 -5.11
N PRO A 252 7.85 -11.60 -5.67
CA PRO A 252 8.85 -11.35 -6.70
C PRO A 252 8.30 -10.58 -7.90
N ARG A 253 7.04 -10.86 -8.27
CA ARG A 253 6.38 -10.21 -9.41
C ARG A 253 6.26 -8.70 -9.24
N SER A 254 6.12 -8.19 -8.02
CA SER A 254 6.09 -6.75 -7.75
C SER A 254 7.43 -6.10 -8.04
N VAL A 255 8.55 -6.76 -7.72
CA VAL A 255 9.90 -6.28 -8.05
C VAL A 255 10.11 -6.22 -9.56
N HIS A 256 9.59 -7.20 -10.31
CA HIS A 256 9.59 -7.16 -11.78
C HIS A 256 8.82 -5.94 -12.34
N LEU A 257 7.70 -5.57 -11.72
CA LEU A 257 6.92 -4.39 -12.11
C LEU A 257 7.65 -3.10 -11.73
N GLY A 258 8.24 -3.02 -10.53
CA GLY A 258 9.10 -1.92 -10.10
C GLY A 258 10.25 -1.68 -11.08
N LEU A 259 10.99 -2.74 -11.45
CA LEU A 259 12.06 -2.69 -12.47
C LEU A 259 11.57 -2.21 -13.85
N SER A 260 10.31 -2.43 -14.19
CA SER A 260 9.77 -1.92 -15.46
C SER A 260 9.47 -0.42 -15.40
N ARG A 261 9.16 0.10 -14.20
CA ARG A 261 8.87 1.52 -13.93
C ARG A 261 10.12 2.38 -13.73
N THR A 262 11.28 1.77 -13.49
CA THR A 262 12.56 2.50 -13.37
C THR A 262 13.14 2.98 -14.71
N ARG A 263 12.43 2.81 -15.83
CA ARG A 263 12.84 3.36 -17.13
C ARG A 263 12.55 4.88 -17.17
N PRO A 264 13.42 5.69 -17.80
CA PRO A 264 14.55 5.33 -18.67
C PRO A 264 15.88 5.04 -17.95
N LEU A 265 15.94 5.14 -16.61
CA LEU A 265 17.16 4.99 -15.82
C LEU A 265 17.72 3.55 -15.83
N THR A 266 16.91 2.57 -16.23
CA THR A 266 17.35 1.19 -16.50
C THR A 266 17.08 0.77 -17.94
N LYS A 267 17.92 -0.13 -18.45
CA LYS A 267 17.68 -0.84 -19.71
C LYS A 267 17.57 -2.35 -19.48
N LYS A 268 16.62 -2.96 -20.20
CA LYS A 268 16.39 -4.40 -20.20
C LYS A 268 17.23 -5.04 -21.31
N ILE A 269 17.97 -6.08 -20.97
CA ILE A 269 18.80 -6.82 -21.91
C ILE A 269 18.53 -8.33 -21.79
N LYS A 270 18.75 -9.08 -22.88
CA LYS A 270 18.61 -10.54 -22.91
C LYS A 270 20.00 -11.16 -22.97
N ARG A 271 20.38 -11.92 -21.94
CA ARG A 271 21.67 -12.62 -21.84
C ARG A 271 21.41 -14.07 -21.41
N PHE A 272 22.01 -15.05 -22.08
CA PHE A 272 21.80 -16.48 -21.80
C PHE A 272 20.32 -16.89 -21.77
N ASN A 273 19.53 -16.41 -22.74
CA ASN A 273 18.06 -16.58 -22.79
C ASN A 273 17.27 -16.09 -21.57
N LYS A 274 17.92 -15.32 -20.69
CA LYS A 274 17.35 -14.77 -19.47
C LYS A 274 17.30 -13.24 -19.55
N VAL A 275 16.22 -12.66 -19.03
CA VAL A 275 16.07 -11.21 -18.89
C VAL A 275 16.94 -10.70 -17.76
N HIS A 276 17.72 -9.65 -18.04
CA HIS A 276 18.50 -8.89 -17.07
C HIS A 276 18.22 -7.39 -17.22
N TYR A 277 18.56 -6.63 -16.19
CA TYR A 277 18.48 -5.18 -16.14
C TYR A 277 19.85 -4.60 -15.81
N MET A 278 20.15 -3.42 -16.35
CA MET A 278 21.33 -2.64 -15.97
C MET A 278 20.98 -1.15 -15.98
N LEU A 279 21.68 -0.37 -15.18
CA LEU A 279 21.57 1.09 -15.21
C LEU A 279 22.03 1.63 -16.57
N THR A 280 21.33 2.63 -17.08
CA THR A 280 21.82 3.50 -18.16
C THR A 280 22.80 4.52 -17.60
N ASP A 281 23.47 5.31 -18.46
CA ASP A 281 24.36 6.37 -17.99
C ASP A 281 23.58 7.45 -17.20
N GLU A 282 22.35 7.76 -17.63
CA GLU A 282 21.42 8.60 -16.87
C GLU A 282 21.08 8.00 -15.50
N GLY A 283 20.83 6.69 -15.43
CA GLY A 283 20.57 6.02 -14.15
C GLY A 283 21.77 6.00 -13.21
N VAL A 284 22.98 5.93 -13.76
CA VAL A 284 24.23 6.06 -12.98
C VAL A 284 24.37 7.48 -12.45
N GLN A 285 24.15 8.50 -13.28
CA GLN A 285 24.22 9.89 -12.86
C GLN A 285 23.19 10.19 -11.77
N TRP A 286 21.93 9.78 -11.97
CA TRP A 286 20.87 9.94 -10.98
C TRP A 286 21.24 9.34 -9.62
N ALA A 287 21.81 8.13 -9.62
CA ALA A 287 22.23 7.47 -8.38
C ALA A 287 23.40 8.21 -7.71
N ASN A 288 24.37 8.70 -8.49
CA ASN A 288 25.48 9.49 -7.97
C ASN A 288 25.00 10.81 -7.34
N ASP A 289 24.08 11.51 -7.99
CA ASP A 289 23.47 12.73 -7.47
C ASP A 289 22.72 12.44 -6.16
N TYR A 290 22.04 11.29 -6.09
CA TYR A 290 21.37 10.85 -4.87
C TYR A 290 22.37 10.61 -3.73
N PHE A 291 23.47 9.89 -3.99
CA PHE A 291 24.50 9.66 -2.99
C PHE A 291 25.18 10.95 -2.54
N GLN A 292 25.38 11.92 -3.43
CA GLN A 292 25.96 13.22 -3.09
C GLN A 292 25.05 14.07 -2.21
N LYS A 293 23.74 14.09 -2.49
CA LYS A 293 22.77 14.88 -1.69
C LYS A 293 22.56 14.32 -0.29
N ASN A 294 22.76 13.02 -0.12
CA ASN A 294 22.61 12.33 1.15
C ASN A 294 23.97 11.98 1.79
N ASN A 295 25.07 12.57 1.27
CA ASN A 295 26.42 12.47 1.82
C ASN A 295 26.74 13.61 2.79
#